data_AF-A0A9E1N5N2-F1
#
_entry.id   AF-A0A9E1N5N2-F1
#
_cell.length_a   1.000
_cell.length_b   1.000
_cell.length_c   1.000
_cell.angle_alpha   90.00
_cell.angle_beta   90.00
_cell.angle_gamma   90.00
#
_symmetry.space_group_name_H-M   'P 1'
#
loop_
_entity.id
_entity.type
_entity.pdbx_description
1 polymer ?
#
loop_
_entity_poly.entity_id
_entity_poly.type
_entity_poly.pdbx_seq_one_letter_code
_entity_poly.pdbx_strand_id
1 'polypeptide(L)'
;FTGAVTDKKGKFAQANEGTIFLDEVGEIRQDLQVKLLRVLQEKEVQPVGGTAFKVDIRIVAATNKDLQNEMEKGEFRQDLFYRLNTVTLKLPRLKDRREDIEILVDHLIKKYRAEYGKEIQGISDKAMRVILNHDWPGNIRELENIIQRGITFATGELIQEKDLGMDQGKTTGEVKDLLLKPSREEGDDLLLNALRENNFEINQTAARLKMHRNTVTARFKGICFDMLVRHGMEGAVKEIAEIPSHHVNVEQMLNEYWKNLINTVEEFEIEAEAIKAVLKRNKNVPAQHHGAIEKLVRDHYVEKEKSAKS
;
A
#
# COMPACT_ATOMS: atom_id res chain seq x y z
N PHE A 1 -26.83 -11.20 -13.34
CA PHE A 1 -25.94 -11.01 -14.51
C PHE A 1 -25.07 -9.80 -14.26
N THR A 2 -23.77 -9.88 -14.54
CA THR A 2 -22.80 -8.80 -14.29
C THR A 2 -22.87 -7.74 -15.39
N GLY A 3 -22.96 -6.46 -15.02
CA GLY A 3 -23.08 -5.32 -15.96
C GLY A 3 -21.79 -4.96 -16.69
N ALA A 4 -21.12 -5.95 -17.30
CA ALA A 4 -19.91 -5.73 -18.08
C ALA A 4 -20.25 -5.20 -19.47
N VAL A 5 -20.02 -3.89 -19.68
CA VAL A 5 -20.26 -3.19 -20.98
C VAL A 5 -19.22 -3.55 -22.05
N THR A 6 -18.11 -4.17 -21.66
CA THR A 6 -17.03 -4.64 -22.56
C THR A 6 -16.50 -5.99 -22.11
N ASP A 7 -16.19 -6.88 -23.07
CA ASP A 7 -15.46 -8.11 -22.79
C ASP A 7 -14.01 -7.80 -22.40
N LYS A 8 -13.53 -8.44 -21.33
CA LYS A 8 -12.18 -8.26 -20.79
C LYS A 8 -11.47 -9.62 -20.78
N LYS A 9 -10.63 -9.85 -21.79
CA LYS A 9 -9.79 -11.04 -21.96
C LYS A 9 -9.19 -11.49 -20.63
N GLY A 10 -9.61 -12.64 -20.12
CA GLY A 10 -9.26 -13.12 -18.77
C GLY A 10 -7.77 -13.44 -18.60
N LYS A 11 -7.30 -13.55 -17.35
CA LYS A 11 -5.85 -13.61 -17.03
C LYS A 11 -5.11 -14.79 -17.69
N PHE A 12 -5.69 -15.99 -17.74
CA PHE A 12 -5.09 -17.11 -18.49
C PHE A 12 -5.02 -16.82 -20.00
N ALA A 13 -6.04 -16.19 -20.60
CA ALA A 13 -6.01 -15.75 -21.99
C ALA A 13 -5.05 -14.56 -22.27
N GLN A 14 -4.61 -13.82 -21.24
CA GLN A 14 -3.51 -12.86 -21.33
C GLN A 14 -2.13 -13.53 -21.26
N ALA A 15 -2.03 -14.71 -20.61
CA ALA A 15 -0.78 -15.42 -20.34
C ALA A 15 -0.52 -16.63 -21.27
N ASN A 16 -1.34 -16.82 -22.32
CA ASN A 16 -1.14 -17.87 -23.33
C ASN A 16 0.24 -17.72 -24.01
N GLU A 17 0.89 -18.86 -24.27
CA GLU A 17 2.29 -18.99 -24.72
C GLU A 17 3.32 -18.36 -23.77
N GLY A 18 2.93 -18.08 -22.53
CA GLY A 18 3.73 -17.40 -21.51
C GLY A 18 3.73 -18.10 -20.16
N THR A 19 3.92 -17.30 -19.10
CA THR A 19 3.93 -17.75 -17.71
C THR A 19 2.88 -16.98 -16.91
N ILE A 20 2.10 -17.67 -16.08
CA ILE A 20 1.21 -17.05 -15.09
C ILE A 20 1.72 -17.33 -13.67
N PHE A 21 1.82 -16.28 -12.87
CA PHE A 21 2.08 -16.38 -11.43
C PHE A 21 0.75 -16.31 -10.67
N LEU A 22 0.53 -17.25 -9.77
CA LEU A 22 -0.64 -17.34 -8.89
C LEU A 22 -0.14 -17.24 -7.45
N ASP A 23 -0.35 -16.11 -6.80
CA ASP A 23 -0.04 -15.93 -5.38
C ASP A 23 -1.18 -16.46 -4.49
N GLU A 24 -0.88 -16.70 -3.22
CA GLU A 24 -1.83 -17.08 -2.16
C GLU A 24 -2.80 -18.23 -2.52
N VAL A 25 -2.35 -19.24 -3.28
CA VAL A 25 -3.24 -20.28 -3.85
C VAL A 25 -4.02 -21.11 -2.82
N GLY A 26 -3.56 -21.17 -1.57
CA GLY A 26 -4.26 -21.80 -0.44
C GLY A 26 -5.49 -21.04 0.08
N GLU A 27 -5.78 -19.85 -0.42
CA GLU A 27 -7.01 -19.07 -0.14
C GLU A 27 -8.04 -19.15 -1.28
N ILE A 28 -7.75 -19.90 -2.34
CA ILE A 28 -8.67 -20.05 -3.49
C ILE A 28 -9.89 -20.88 -3.09
N ARG A 29 -11.08 -20.29 -3.17
CA ARG A 29 -12.39 -20.97 -3.00
C ARG A 29 -12.49 -22.27 -3.81
N GLN A 30 -13.12 -23.31 -3.25
CA GLN A 30 -13.28 -24.61 -3.92
C GLN A 30 -13.87 -24.54 -5.35
N ASP A 31 -14.83 -23.65 -5.62
CA ASP A 31 -15.42 -23.50 -6.96
C ASP A 31 -14.43 -22.95 -8.01
N LEU A 32 -13.39 -22.24 -7.55
CA LEU A 32 -12.27 -21.79 -8.36
C LEU A 32 -11.15 -22.84 -8.44
N GLN A 33 -10.94 -23.63 -7.38
CA GLN A 33 -10.02 -24.77 -7.40
C GLN A 33 -10.38 -25.78 -8.51
N VAL A 34 -11.68 -26.09 -8.67
CA VAL A 34 -12.17 -26.97 -9.77
C VAL A 34 -11.90 -26.38 -11.16
N LYS A 35 -12.01 -25.04 -11.31
CA LYS A 35 -11.71 -24.36 -12.59
C LYS A 35 -10.20 -24.36 -12.87
N LEU A 36 -9.37 -24.10 -11.86
CA LEU A 36 -7.91 -24.17 -11.97
C LEU A 36 -7.43 -25.60 -12.30
N LEU A 37 -8.07 -26.62 -11.73
CA LEU A 37 -7.80 -28.02 -12.04
C LEU A 37 -8.02 -28.33 -13.53
N ARG A 38 -9.09 -27.82 -14.15
CA ARG A 38 -9.32 -27.95 -15.59
C ARG A 38 -8.23 -27.30 -16.43
N VAL A 39 -7.81 -26.08 -16.10
CA VAL A 39 -6.68 -25.42 -16.80
C VAL A 39 -5.40 -26.26 -16.71
N LEU A 40 -5.13 -26.87 -15.55
CA LEU A 40 -3.96 -27.75 -15.31
C LEU A 40 -4.04 -29.12 -15.99
N GLN A 41 -5.24 -29.66 -16.24
CA GLN A 41 -5.44 -31.01 -16.79
C GLN A 41 -5.78 -31.01 -18.29
N GLU A 42 -6.75 -30.20 -18.68
CA GLU A 42 -7.35 -30.16 -20.02
C GLU A 42 -6.62 -29.15 -20.93
N LYS A 43 -5.80 -28.26 -20.35
CA LYS A 43 -5.24 -27.05 -21.01
C LYS A 43 -6.31 -26.15 -21.61
N GLU A 44 -7.50 -26.10 -21.00
CA GLU A 44 -8.64 -25.32 -21.49
C GLU A 44 -9.16 -24.31 -20.46
N VAL A 45 -9.64 -23.17 -20.96
CA VAL A 45 -10.21 -22.06 -20.20
C VAL A 45 -11.59 -21.75 -20.76
N GLN A 46 -12.59 -21.54 -19.91
CA GLN A 46 -13.94 -21.15 -20.32
C GLN A 46 -14.26 -19.71 -19.85
N PRO A 47 -14.59 -18.77 -20.75
CA PRO A 47 -15.13 -17.46 -20.39
C PRO A 47 -16.52 -17.57 -19.76
N VAL A 48 -16.91 -16.56 -18.97
CA VAL A 48 -18.28 -16.49 -18.42
C VAL A 48 -19.26 -16.26 -19.57
N GLY A 49 -20.08 -17.28 -19.89
CA GLY A 49 -21.00 -17.26 -21.02
C GLY A 49 -20.37 -17.57 -22.39
N GLY A 50 -19.09 -17.96 -22.43
CA GLY A 50 -18.36 -18.31 -23.66
C GLY A 50 -18.10 -19.81 -23.83
N THR A 51 -17.62 -20.17 -25.02
CA THR A 51 -17.06 -21.50 -25.32
C THR A 51 -15.67 -21.68 -24.71
N ALA A 52 -15.30 -22.92 -24.39
CA ALA A 52 -13.94 -23.23 -23.96
C ALA A 52 -12.94 -23.06 -25.12
N PHE A 53 -11.72 -22.67 -24.79
CA PHE A 53 -10.60 -22.56 -25.72
C PHE A 53 -9.31 -23.04 -25.07
N LYS A 54 -8.37 -23.54 -25.88
CA LYS A 54 -7.09 -24.06 -25.40
C LYS A 54 -6.10 -22.94 -25.07
N VAL A 55 -5.26 -23.20 -24.07
CA VAL A 55 -4.14 -22.35 -23.66
C VAL A 55 -2.89 -23.19 -23.41
N ASP A 56 -1.72 -22.69 -23.77
CA ASP A 56 -0.45 -23.24 -23.30
C ASP A 56 0.24 -22.25 -22.38
N ILE A 57 0.42 -22.61 -21.10
CA ILE A 57 0.85 -21.67 -20.05
C ILE A 57 1.72 -22.41 -19.03
N ARG A 58 2.89 -21.85 -18.74
CA ARG A 58 3.68 -22.24 -17.55
C ARG A 58 3.02 -21.64 -16.31
N ILE A 59 2.52 -22.49 -15.41
CA ILE A 59 1.97 -22.04 -14.11
C ILE A 59 3.08 -22.05 -13.07
N VAL A 60 3.19 -20.96 -12.30
CA VAL A 60 4.00 -20.85 -11.08
C VAL A 60 3.06 -20.43 -9.96
N ALA A 61 3.06 -21.16 -8.84
CA ALA A 61 2.17 -20.93 -7.72
C ALA A 61 2.95 -20.66 -6.42
N ALA A 62 2.42 -19.78 -5.58
CA ALA A 62 2.93 -19.49 -4.24
C ALA A 62 1.79 -19.53 -3.21
N THR A 63 2.13 -19.83 -1.95
CA THR A 63 1.23 -19.75 -0.81
C THR A 63 2.01 -19.65 0.50
N ASN A 64 1.39 -19.03 1.50
CA ASN A 64 1.82 -18.96 2.90
C ASN A 64 1.23 -20.10 3.76
N LYS A 65 0.19 -20.81 3.27
CA LYS A 65 -0.49 -21.91 3.95
C LYS A 65 0.21 -23.25 3.72
N ASP A 66 0.12 -24.13 4.71
CA ASP A 66 0.49 -25.52 4.55
C ASP A 66 -0.67 -26.29 3.89
N LEU A 67 -0.56 -26.52 2.58
CA LEU A 67 -1.59 -27.21 1.80
C LEU A 67 -1.84 -28.65 2.25
N GLN A 68 -0.94 -29.30 3.02
CA GLN A 68 -1.21 -30.62 3.58
C GLN A 68 -2.29 -30.52 4.68
N ASN A 69 -2.13 -29.58 5.61
CA ASN A 69 -3.12 -29.29 6.64
C ASN A 69 -4.44 -28.74 6.06
N GLU A 70 -4.41 -27.97 4.96
CA GLU A 70 -5.65 -27.51 4.30
C GLU A 70 -6.38 -28.62 3.53
N MET A 71 -5.67 -29.64 3.04
CA MET A 71 -6.30 -30.86 2.49
C MET A 71 -6.97 -31.70 3.58
N GLU A 72 -6.34 -31.87 4.75
CA GLU A 72 -6.90 -32.63 5.88
C GLU A 72 -8.19 -31.99 6.43
N LYS A 73 -8.31 -30.66 6.36
CA LYS A 73 -9.55 -29.92 6.69
C LYS A 73 -10.63 -30.00 5.60
N GLY A 74 -10.29 -30.46 4.41
CA GLY A 74 -11.17 -30.43 3.24
C GLY A 74 -11.27 -29.07 2.53
N GLU A 75 -10.53 -28.05 2.97
CA GLU A 75 -10.54 -26.72 2.36
C GLU A 75 -9.78 -26.68 1.02
N PHE A 76 -8.74 -27.50 0.87
CA PHE A 76 -7.97 -27.63 -0.37
C PHE A 76 -8.13 -29.01 -1.02
N ARG A 77 -8.33 -29.05 -2.34
CA ARG A 77 -8.50 -30.31 -3.06
C ARG A 77 -7.18 -31.03 -3.32
N GLN A 78 -7.16 -32.33 -3.03
CA GLN A 78 -6.01 -33.20 -3.24
C GLN A 78 -5.62 -33.41 -4.71
N ASP A 79 -6.60 -33.42 -5.62
CA ASP A 79 -6.34 -33.53 -7.07
C ASP A 79 -5.66 -32.27 -7.64
N LEU A 80 -5.99 -31.09 -7.12
CA LEU A 80 -5.32 -29.83 -7.43
C LEU A 80 -3.92 -29.78 -6.83
N PHE A 81 -3.75 -30.22 -5.58
CA PHE A 81 -2.43 -30.26 -4.92
C PHE A 81 -1.41 -31.04 -5.75
N TYR A 82 -1.72 -32.27 -6.16
CA TYR A 82 -0.80 -33.09 -6.95
C TYR A 82 -0.55 -32.55 -8.38
N ARG A 83 -1.43 -31.71 -8.93
CA ARG A 83 -1.20 -31.03 -10.22
C ARG A 83 -0.37 -29.75 -10.11
N LEU A 84 -0.42 -29.05 -8.98
CA LEU A 84 0.43 -27.88 -8.72
C LEU A 84 1.83 -28.29 -8.20
N ASN A 85 1.89 -29.25 -7.29
CA ASN A 85 3.09 -29.59 -6.53
C ASN A 85 4.05 -30.54 -7.29
N THR A 86 4.39 -30.21 -8.53
CA THR A 86 5.38 -30.96 -9.34
C THR A 86 6.82 -30.63 -8.95
N VAL A 87 7.12 -29.36 -8.61
CA VAL A 87 8.42 -28.90 -8.10
C VAL A 87 8.18 -27.88 -7.00
N THR A 88 8.55 -28.21 -5.76
CA THR A 88 8.36 -27.35 -4.59
C THR A 88 9.64 -26.55 -4.28
N LEU A 89 9.52 -25.22 -4.13
CA LEU A 89 10.59 -24.39 -3.57
C LEU A 89 10.13 -23.82 -2.23
N LYS A 90 10.77 -24.23 -1.13
CA LYS A 90 10.51 -23.68 0.21
C LYS A 90 11.40 -22.46 0.43
N LEU A 91 10.79 -21.28 0.56
CA LEU A 91 11.51 -20.03 0.84
C LEU A 91 11.87 -19.95 2.33
N PRO A 92 13.14 -19.67 2.70
CA PRO A 92 13.55 -19.51 4.10
C PRO A 92 13.03 -18.20 4.70
N ARG A 93 12.81 -18.16 6.02
CA ARG A 93 12.45 -16.92 6.72
C ARG A 93 13.71 -16.06 6.89
N LEU A 94 13.55 -14.74 7.02
CA LEU A 94 14.68 -13.82 7.20
C LEU A 94 15.55 -14.18 8.42
N LYS A 95 14.93 -14.64 9.52
CA LYS A 95 15.65 -15.09 10.72
C LYS A 95 16.47 -16.39 10.55
N ASP A 96 16.23 -17.15 9.48
CA ASP A 96 16.92 -18.41 9.15
C ASP A 96 18.14 -18.19 8.23
N ARG A 97 18.41 -16.93 7.88
CA ARG A 97 19.51 -16.45 7.01
C ARG A 97 19.90 -15.02 7.42
N ARG A 98 20.45 -14.89 8.63
CA ARG A 98 20.76 -13.58 9.23
C ARG A 98 21.91 -12.85 8.50
N GLU A 99 22.77 -13.60 7.83
CA GLU A 99 23.84 -13.12 6.96
C GLU A 99 23.35 -12.25 5.77
N ASP A 100 22.13 -12.50 5.26
CA ASP A 100 21.53 -11.66 4.20
C ASP A 100 21.10 -10.28 4.73
N ILE A 101 20.87 -10.13 6.05
CA ILE A 101 20.17 -8.97 6.62
C ILE A 101 20.94 -7.67 6.38
N GLU A 102 22.27 -7.66 6.56
CA GLU A 102 23.06 -6.45 6.35
C GLU A 102 23.00 -5.98 4.90
N ILE A 103 23.14 -6.91 3.94
CA ILE A 103 23.06 -6.64 2.50
C ILE A 103 21.65 -6.15 2.10
N LEU A 104 20.61 -6.75 2.69
CA LEU A 104 19.22 -6.33 2.48
C LEU A 104 18.96 -4.93 3.04
N VAL A 105 19.45 -4.61 4.24
CA VAL A 105 19.37 -3.26 4.82
C VAL A 105 20.07 -2.25 3.92
N ASP A 106 21.27 -2.56 3.45
CA ASP A 106 22.05 -1.68 2.59
C ASP A 106 21.36 -1.43 1.24
N HIS A 107 20.75 -2.48 0.66
CA HIS A 107 19.91 -2.37 -0.54
C HIS A 107 18.67 -1.50 -0.29
N LEU A 108 17.95 -1.74 0.81
CA LEU A 108 16.73 -1.01 1.18
C LEU A 108 17.02 0.48 1.44
N ILE A 109 18.13 0.81 2.10
CA ILE A 109 18.57 2.20 2.30
C ILE A 109 18.87 2.85 0.95
N LYS A 110 19.61 2.19 0.05
CA LYS A 110 19.95 2.72 -1.28
C LYS A 110 18.72 2.89 -2.17
N LYS A 111 17.76 1.96 -2.10
CA LYS A 111 16.44 2.01 -2.77
C LYS A 111 15.62 3.22 -2.29
N TYR A 112 15.40 3.32 -0.98
CA TYR A 112 14.43 4.27 -0.43
C TYR A 112 14.97 5.68 -0.17
N ARG A 113 16.27 5.89 0.06
CA ARG A 113 16.80 7.24 0.31
C ARG A 113 16.52 8.23 -0.84
N ALA A 114 16.52 7.73 -2.08
CA ALA A 114 16.21 8.51 -3.28
C ALA A 114 14.71 8.84 -3.37
N GLU A 115 13.84 7.85 -3.19
CA GLU A 115 12.37 7.99 -3.18
C GLU A 115 11.90 8.96 -2.08
N TYR A 116 12.44 8.82 -0.88
CA TYR A 116 12.15 9.69 0.25
C TYR A 116 12.91 11.03 0.20
N GLY A 117 13.80 11.24 -0.79
CA GLY A 117 14.58 12.46 -0.95
C GLY A 117 15.31 12.89 0.32
N LYS A 118 16.14 11.99 0.87
CA LYS A 118 17.05 12.25 2.02
C LYS A 118 18.43 11.68 1.74
N GLU A 119 19.45 12.34 2.26
CA GLU A 119 20.86 11.95 2.09
C GLU A 119 21.31 10.94 3.17
N ILE A 120 20.52 9.87 3.34
CA ILE A 120 20.88 8.76 4.24
C ILE A 120 22.03 7.97 3.58
N GLN A 121 23.19 7.95 4.23
CA GLN A 121 24.35 7.20 3.79
C GLN A 121 24.31 5.75 4.27
N GLY A 122 23.73 5.50 5.44
CA GLY A 122 23.66 4.16 6.04
C GLY A 122 22.91 4.10 7.37
N ILE A 123 23.29 3.15 8.22
CA ILE A 123 22.70 2.84 9.52
C ILE A 123 23.82 2.71 10.57
N SER A 124 23.58 3.06 11.82
CA SER A 124 24.60 2.94 12.87
C SER A 124 24.71 1.53 13.45
N ASP A 125 25.90 1.15 13.93
CA ASP A 125 26.19 -0.20 14.49
C ASP A 125 25.25 -0.62 15.61
N LYS A 126 24.63 0.34 16.32
CA LYS A 126 23.61 0.07 17.35
C LYS A 126 22.29 -0.33 16.72
N ALA A 127 21.83 0.45 15.75
CA ALA A 127 20.62 0.17 14.98
C ALA A 127 20.72 -1.15 14.19
N MET A 128 21.87 -1.43 13.57
CA MET A 128 22.13 -2.71 12.91
C MET A 128 22.10 -3.89 13.91
N ARG A 129 22.67 -3.74 15.11
CA ARG A 129 22.59 -4.79 16.16
C ARG A 129 21.17 -5.08 16.62
N VAL A 130 20.30 -4.08 16.73
CA VAL A 130 18.87 -4.31 17.03
C VAL A 130 18.19 -5.09 15.90
N ILE A 131 18.48 -4.74 14.64
CA ILE A 131 17.99 -5.44 13.45
C ILE A 131 18.45 -6.91 13.40
N LEU A 132 19.74 -7.18 13.64
CA LEU A 132 20.31 -8.53 13.61
C LEU A 132 19.81 -9.43 14.75
N ASN A 133 19.42 -8.84 15.89
CA ASN A 133 18.87 -9.57 17.04
C ASN A 133 17.36 -9.87 16.91
N HIS A 134 16.63 -9.21 16.00
CA HIS A 134 15.18 -9.38 15.85
C HIS A 134 14.80 -10.73 15.20
N ASP A 135 13.60 -11.24 15.52
CA ASP A 135 13.11 -12.56 15.04
C ASP A 135 12.33 -12.52 13.72
N TRP A 136 12.07 -11.32 13.19
CA TRP A 136 11.46 -11.08 11.87
C TRP A 136 10.17 -11.87 11.57
N PRO A 137 9.13 -11.78 12.43
CA PRO A 137 7.84 -12.44 12.19
C PRO A 137 7.18 -12.02 10.87
N GLY A 138 7.36 -10.77 10.43
CA GLY A 138 6.90 -10.25 9.14
C GLY A 138 7.93 -10.36 8.00
N ASN A 139 9.09 -11.00 8.24
CA ASN A 139 10.11 -11.32 7.23
C ASN A 139 10.60 -10.04 6.51
N ILE A 140 11.01 -10.12 5.23
CA ILE A 140 11.50 -8.96 4.46
C ILE A 140 10.50 -7.78 4.45
N ARG A 141 9.18 -8.01 4.50
CA ARG A 141 8.18 -6.92 4.49
C ARG A 141 8.26 -6.06 5.77
N GLU A 142 8.59 -6.67 6.90
CA GLU A 142 8.83 -5.97 8.16
C GLU A 142 10.16 -5.19 8.15
N LEU A 143 11.22 -5.77 7.57
CA LEU A 143 12.50 -5.09 7.37
C LEU A 143 12.35 -3.87 6.43
N GLU A 144 11.64 -4.04 5.31
CA GLU A 144 11.29 -2.99 4.32
C GLU A 144 10.58 -1.82 5.02
N ASN A 145 9.55 -2.10 5.83
CA ASN A 145 8.81 -1.09 6.62
C ASN A 145 9.69 -0.39 7.67
N ILE A 146 10.54 -1.14 8.39
CA ILE A 146 11.38 -0.60 9.47
C ILE A 146 12.54 0.25 8.92
N ILE A 147 13.09 -0.08 7.75
CA ILE A 147 14.08 0.76 7.08
C ILE A 147 13.43 2.01 6.46
N GLN A 148 12.25 1.90 5.82
CA GLN A 148 11.48 3.09 5.40
C GLN A 148 11.16 4.02 6.58
N ARG A 149 10.79 3.45 7.74
CA ARG A 149 10.59 4.20 8.98
C ARG A 149 11.88 4.87 9.44
N GLY A 150 12.99 4.12 9.53
CA GLY A 150 14.30 4.65 9.88
C GLY A 150 14.72 5.84 9.02
N ILE A 151 14.59 5.72 7.69
CA ILE A 151 14.83 6.82 6.73
C ILE A 151 13.88 8.00 7.01
N THR A 152 12.60 7.75 7.27
CA THR A 152 11.61 8.81 7.55
C THR A 152 11.95 9.60 8.81
N PHE A 153 12.36 8.94 9.89
CA PHE A 153 12.61 9.58 11.19
C PHE A 153 14.05 10.09 11.39
N ALA A 154 15.06 9.51 10.72
CA ALA A 154 16.45 9.92 10.86
C ALA A 154 16.67 11.42 10.57
N THR A 155 17.34 12.11 11.50
CA THR A 155 17.62 13.55 11.45
C THR A 155 19.02 13.89 10.94
N GLY A 156 19.80 12.89 10.53
CA GLY A 156 21.14 13.03 9.98
C GLY A 156 21.45 11.88 9.02
N GLU A 157 22.71 11.76 8.59
CA GLU A 157 23.15 10.87 7.51
C GLU A 157 23.06 9.37 7.84
N LEU A 158 22.96 9.00 9.12
CA LEU A 158 22.84 7.61 9.58
C LEU A 158 21.54 7.39 10.34
N ILE A 159 20.81 6.33 9.98
CA ILE A 159 19.66 5.83 10.76
C ILE A 159 20.14 5.39 12.14
N GLN A 160 19.53 5.93 13.19
CA GLN A 160 19.80 5.56 14.58
C GLN A 160 18.75 4.60 15.12
N GLU A 161 19.10 3.93 16.22
CA GLU A 161 18.29 2.93 16.91
C GLU A 161 16.86 3.42 17.21
N LYS A 162 16.76 4.64 17.74
CA LYS A 162 15.50 5.35 18.02
C LYS A 162 14.61 5.58 16.78
N ASP A 163 15.21 5.67 15.58
CA ASP A 163 14.52 6.02 14.35
C ASP A 163 13.82 4.79 13.73
N LEU A 164 14.34 3.59 14.01
CA LEU A 164 13.70 2.31 13.68
C LEU A 164 12.38 2.13 14.46
N GLY A 165 12.36 2.60 15.71
CA GLY A 165 11.25 2.46 16.65
C GLY A 165 10.81 1.00 16.85
N MET A 166 11.77 0.08 16.80
CA MET A 166 11.68 -1.27 17.37
C MET A 166 11.82 -1.10 18.89
N ASP A 167 10.82 -1.50 19.66
CA ASP A 167 10.83 -1.26 21.11
C ASP A 167 11.81 -2.22 21.82
N GLN A 168 12.60 -1.69 22.75
CA GLN A 168 13.71 -2.39 23.41
C GLN A 168 13.20 -3.32 24.52
N GLY A 169 12.50 -4.38 24.11
CA GLY A 169 12.22 -5.55 24.96
C GLY A 169 10.74 -5.78 25.29
N LYS A 170 9.99 -6.36 24.35
CA LYS A 170 8.84 -7.22 24.65
C LYS A 170 8.63 -8.29 23.58
N THR A 171 9.10 -9.50 23.88
CA THR A 171 8.86 -10.70 23.07
C THR A 171 7.37 -11.08 23.09
N THR A 172 6.87 -11.64 21.99
CA THR A 172 5.57 -12.36 21.89
C THR A 172 4.32 -11.64 22.41
N GLY A 173 3.51 -11.09 21.49
CA GLY A 173 2.14 -10.63 21.82
C GLY A 173 1.42 -9.96 20.66
N GLU A 174 1.67 -8.66 20.47
CA GLU A 174 0.68 -7.74 19.89
C GLU A 174 0.80 -7.50 18.37
N VAL A 175 1.80 -8.09 17.68
CA VAL A 175 2.06 -7.83 16.24
C VAL A 175 0.94 -8.38 15.32
N LYS A 176 -0.01 -9.17 15.84
CA LYS A 176 -1.14 -9.71 15.05
C LYS A 176 -2.07 -8.63 14.48
N ASP A 177 -2.29 -7.53 15.19
CA ASP A 177 -3.21 -6.47 14.74
C ASP A 177 -2.65 -5.66 13.55
N LEU A 178 -1.32 -5.66 13.35
CA LEU A 178 -0.64 -4.93 12.28
C LEU A 178 -0.54 -5.72 10.96
N LEU A 179 -1.03 -6.96 10.92
CA LEU A 179 -1.03 -7.81 9.72
C LEU A 179 -2.34 -7.78 8.93
N LEU A 180 -3.41 -7.25 9.52
CA LEU A 180 -4.59 -6.84 8.75
C LEU A 180 -4.26 -5.55 8.01
N LYS A 181 -3.92 -5.68 6.72
CA LYS A 181 -4.21 -4.60 5.77
C LYS A 181 -5.74 -4.53 5.64
N PRO A 182 -6.41 -3.43 6.00
CA PRO A 182 -7.74 -3.18 5.48
C PRO A 182 -7.62 -3.04 3.95
N SER A 183 -8.71 -3.28 3.22
CA SER A 183 -8.75 -2.94 1.81
C SER A 183 -8.66 -1.42 1.59
N ARG A 184 -8.55 -1.03 0.33
CA ARG A 184 -8.29 0.33 -0.15
C ARG A 184 -9.23 1.39 0.41
N GLU A 185 -10.47 1.02 0.73
CA GLU A 185 -11.53 1.91 1.18
C GLU A 185 -11.69 1.81 2.72
N GLU A 186 -11.86 0.59 3.25
CA GLU A 186 -11.95 0.31 4.69
C GLU A 186 -10.86 1.01 5.53
N GLY A 187 -9.63 1.08 5.01
CA GLY A 187 -8.51 1.67 5.74
C GLY A 187 -8.65 3.17 5.95
N ASP A 188 -9.12 3.91 4.96
CA ASP A 188 -9.27 5.37 5.02
C ASP A 188 -10.61 5.75 5.67
N ASP A 189 -11.66 4.94 5.54
CA ASP A 189 -12.92 5.08 6.28
C ASP A 189 -12.70 4.89 7.80
N LEU A 190 -11.91 3.90 8.22
CA LEU A 190 -11.50 3.73 9.61
C LEU A 190 -10.73 4.95 10.15
N LEU A 191 -9.94 5.62 9.31
CA LEU A 191 -9.21 6.83 9.68
C LEU A 191 -10.16 8.03 9.81
N LEU A 192 -11.08 8.23 8.86
CA LEU A 192 -12.09 9.30 8.91
C LEU A 192 -12.99 9.16 10.15
N ASN A 193 -13.48 7.96 10.43
CA ASN A 193 -14.31 7.71 11.60
C ASN A 193 -13.55 7.97 12.90
N ALA A 194 -12.31 7.50 13.02
CA ALA A 194 -11.46 7.80 14.18
C ALA A 194 -11.01 9.27 14.29
N LEU A 195 -11.09 10.07 13.21
CA LEU A 195 -10.94 11.53 13.26
C LEU A 195 -12.22 12.19 13.78
N ARG A 196 -13.38 11.83 13.23
CA ARG A 196 -14.70 12.33 13.65
C ARG A 196 -14.96 12.06 15.14
N GLU A 197 -14.67 10.85 15.62
CA GLU A 197 -14.79 10.48 17.04
C GLU A 197 -13.88 11.28 17.99
N ASN A 198 -12.79 11.84 17.48
CA ASN A 198 -11.85 12.66 18.26
C ASN A 198 -11.90 14.14 17.84
N ASN A 199 -12.98 14.62 17.22
CA ASN A 199 -13.16 16.02 16.79
C ASN A 199 -11.99 16.57 15.92
N PHE A 200 -11.40 15.69 15.10
CA PHE A 200 -10.22 15.93 14.25
C PHE A 200 -8.90 16.22 14.99
N GLU A 201 -8.81 15.96 16.29
CA GLU A 201 -7.57 16.02 17.07
C GLU A 201 -6.58 14.92 16.67
N ILE A 202 -5.72 15.23 15.69
CA ILE A 202 -4.71 14.33 15.12
C ILE A 202 -3.89 13.60 16.19
N ASN A 203 -3.55 14.24 17.32
CA ASN A 203 -2.78 13.60 18.39
C ASN A 203 -3.58 12.51 19.13
N GLN A 204 -4.88 12.74 19.32
CA GLN A 204 -5.79 11.82 20.01
C GLN A 204 -6.16 10.65 19.08
N THR A 205 -6.49 10.93 17.81
CA THR A 205 -6.69 9.90 16.79
C THR A 205 -5.44 9.03 16.59
N ALA A 206 -4.24 9.63 16.59
CA ALA A 206 -2.98 8.90 16.52
C ALA A 206 -2.81 7.92 17.70
N ALA A 207 -3.03 8.40 18.93
CA ALA A 207 -2.99 7.54 20.12
C ALA A 207 -4.03 6.40 20.06
N ARG A 208 -5.28 6.72 19.68
CA ARG A 208 -6.37 5.72 19.56
C ARG A 208 -6.09 4.64 18.51
N LEU A 209 -5.59 5.02 17.34
CA LEU A 209 -5.27 4.09 16.25
C LEU A 209 -3.91 3.37 16.43
N LYS A 210 -3.18 3.62 17.53
CA LYS A 210 -1.76 3.21 17.71
C LYS A 210 -0.86 3.66 16.54
N MET A 211 -1.20 4.76 15.87
CA MET A 211 -0.48 5.32 14.72
C MET A 211 0.39 6.51 15.14
N HIS A 212 1.44 6.83 14.38
CA HIS A 212 2.19 8.06 14.60
C HIS A 212 1.42 9.28 14.03
N ARG A 213 1.49 10.44 14.72
CA ARG A 213 0.83 11.71 14.33
C ARG A 213 1.01 12.00 12.83
N ASN A 214 2.26 11.98 12.35
CA ASN A 214 2.58 12.31 10.95
C ASN A 214 1.92 11.34 9.95
N THR A 215 1.69 10.08 10.32
CA THR A 215 1.01 9.10 9.45
C THR A 215 -0.48 9.38 9.37
N VAL A 216 -1.12 9.77 10.49
CA VAL A 216 -2.50 10.26 10.52
C VAL A 216 -2.63 11.53 9.66
N THR A 217 -1.75 12.53 9.87
CA THR A 217 -1.73 13.77 9.07
C THR A 217 -1.54 13.50 7.58
N ALA A 218 -0.59 12.65 7.19
CA ALA A 218 -0.27 12.44 5.77
C ALA A 218 -1.35 11.63 5.02
N ARG A 219 -1.99 10.65 5.70
CA ARG A 219 -3.16 9.95 5.14
C ARG A 219 -4.38 10.87 5.06
N PHE A 220 -4.71 11.59 6.13
CA PHE A 220 -5.82 12.54 6.12
C PHE A 220 -5.66 13.61 5.04
N LYS A 221 -4.45 14.16 4.86
CA LYS A 221 -4.15 15.10 3.78
C LYS A 221 -4.36 14.50 2.38
N GLY A 222 -4.11 13.20 2.20
CA GLY A 222 -4.45 12.48 0.96
C GLY A 222 -5.95 12.42 0.72
N ILE A 223 -6.72 12.01 1.73
CA ILE A 223 -8.20 11.97 1.71
C ILE A 223 -8.77 13.36 1.40
N CYS A 224 -8.24 14.42 2.02
CA CYS A 224 -8.60 15.81 1.74
C CYS A 224 -8.44 16.16 0.25
N PHE A 225 -7.33 15.78 -0.38
CA PHE A 225 -7.13 16.05 -1.81
C PHE A 225 -8.09 15.25 -2.71
N ASP A 226 -8.36 13.97 -2.40
CA ASP A 226 -9.38 13.18 -3.11
C ASP A 226 -10.78 13.80 -3.00
N MET A 227 -11.16 14.28 -1.82
CA MET A 227 -12.48 14.89 -1.60
C MET A 227 -12.62 16.25 -2.31
N LEU A 228 -11.58 17.10 -2.28
CA LEU A 228 -11.55 18.34 -3.06
C LEU A 228 -11.73 18.09 -4.56
N VAL A 229 -11.08 17.04 -5.11
CA VAL A 229 -11.17 16.63 -6.52
C VAL A 229 -12.57 16.18 -6.96
N ARG A 230 -13.37 15.67 -6.02
CA ARG A 230 -14.70 15.08 -6.27
C ARG A 230 -15.86 16.05 -5.97
N HIS A 231 -15.78 16.81 -4.89
CA HIS A 231 -16.90 17.59 -4.33
C HIS A 231 -16.62 19.10 -4.21
N GLY A 232 -15.41 19.56 -4.55
CA GLY A 232 -14.97 20.93 -4.30
C GLY A 232 -14.86 21.25 -2.80
N MET A 233 -14.54 22.51 -2.46
CA MET A 233 -14.29 22.91 -1.07
C MET A 233 -15.51 22.70 -0.15
N GLU A 234 -16.67 23.27 -0.50
CA GLU A 234 -17.87 23.21 0.34
C GLU A 234 -18.43 21.79 0.49
N GLY A 235 -18.30 20.96 -0.56
CA GLY A 235 -18.69 19.56 -0.52
C GLY A 235 -17.74 18.70 0.30
N ALA A 236 -16.42 18.89 0.12
CA ALA A 236 -15.40 18.16 0.89
C ALA A 236 -15.50 18.42 2.40
N VAL A 237 -15.82 19.66 2.82
CA VAL A 237 -16.09 19.98 4.23
C VAL A 237 -17.24 19.13 4.77
N LYS A 238 -18.39 19.10 4.07
CA LYS A 238 -19.59 18.37 4.50
C LYS A 238 -19.35 16.86 4.57
N GLU A 239 -18.71 16.28 3.56
CA GLU A 239 -18.53 14.82 3.46
C GLU A 239 -17.45 14.30 4.44
N ILE A 240 -16.39 15.07 4.69
CA ILE A 240 -15.40 14.72 5.72
C ILE A 240 -15.99 14.89 7.13
N ALA A 241 -16.71 15.99 7.39
CA ALA A 241 -17.17 16.35 8.73
C ALA A 241 -18.37 15.53 9.24
N GLU A 242 -19.33 15.21 8.35
CA GLU A 242 -20.67 14.61 8.59
C GLU A 242 -21.61 15.37 9.55
N ILE A 243 -21.07 16.06 10.56
CA ILE A 243 -21.83 16.73 11.63
C ILE A 243 -21.39 18.20 11.71
N PRO A 244 -22.32 19.17 11.82
CA PRO A 244 -22.01 20.61 11.87
C PRO A 244 -20.96 21.03 12.91
N SER A 245 -20.82 20.29 14.02
CA SER A 245 -19.80 20.53 15.04
C SER A 245 -18.37 20.42 14.52
N HIS A 246 -18.12 19.60 13.49
CA HIS A 246 -16.79 19.37 12.94
C HIS A 246 -16.44 20.30 11.76
N HIS A 247 -17.43 20.99 11.18
CA HIS A 247 -17.25 21.78 9.95
C HIS A 247 -16.10 22.79 10.07
N VAL A 248 -16.03 23.54 11.17
CA VAL A 248 -15.02 24.60 11.37
C VAL A 248 -13.60 24.02 11.41
N ASN A 249 -13.38 22.91 12.11
CA ASN A 249 -12.07 22.25 12.19
C ASN A 249 -11.66 21.69 10.82
N VAL A 250 -12.58 20.99 10.15
CA VAL A 250 -12.35 20.38 8.83
C VAL A 250 -12.08 21.46 7.76
N GLU A 251 -12.84 22.55 7.78
CA GLU A 251 -12.67 23.69 6.88
C GLU A 251 -11.33 24.41 7.09
N GLN A 252 -10.89 24.62 8.34
CA GLN A 252 -9.57 25.18 8.63
C GLN A 252 -8.44 24.29 8.08
N MET A 253 -8.51 22.97 8.33
CA MET A 253 -7.49 22.03 7.85
C MET A 253 -7.47 21.90 6.32
N LEU A 254 -8.64 21.85 5.67
CA LEU A 254 -8.74 21.87 4.20
C LEU A 254 -8.17 23.16 3.61
N ASN A 255 -8.50 24.32 4.18
CA ASN A 255 -7.95 25.61 3.74
C ASN A 255 -6.42 25.67 3.92
N GLU A 256 -5.88 25.13 5.03
CA GLU A 256 -4.43 25.06 5.25
C GLU A 256 -3.75 24.16 4.20
N TYR A 257 -4.33 22.99 3.90
CA TYR A 257 -3.78 22.05 2.92
C TYR A 257 -3.89 22.58 1.49
N TRP A 258 -4.99 23.24 1.15
CA TRP A 258 -5.21 23.90 -0.14
C TRP A 258 -4.23 25.07 -0.33
N LYS A 259 -4.14 25.99 0.64
CA LYS A 259 -3.22 27.12 0.60
C LYS A 259 -1.76 26.67 0.48
N ASN A 260 -1.35 25.65 1.23
CA ASN A 260 0.01 25.09 1.12
C ASN A 260 0.27 24.42 -0.25
N LEU A 261 -0.77 23.87 -0.91
CA LEU A 261 -0.65 23.36 -2.27
C LEU A 261 -0.52 24.53 -3.27
N ILE A 262 -1.44 25.49 -3.27
CA ILE A 262 -1.45 26.62 -4.20
C ILE A 262 -0.20 27.49 -4.07
N ASN A 263 0.24 27.83 -2.85
CA ASN A 263 1.52 28.52 -2.62
C ASN A 263 2.72 27.79 -3.27
N THR A 264 2.66 26.46 -3.40
CA THR A 264 3.70 25.65 -4.04
C THR A 264 3.55 25.60 -5.56
N VAL A 265 2.34 25.77 -6.10
CA VAL A 265 2.06 25.85 -7.54
C VAL A 265 2.44 27.22 -8.08
N GLU A 266 2.13 28.30 -7.37
CA GLU A 266 2.41 29.68 -7.76
C GLU A 266 3.92 30.01 -7.82
N GLU A 267 4.78 29.17 -7.21
CA GLU A 267 6.24 29.21 -7.38
C GLU A 267 6.72 28.86 -8.81
N PHE A 268 5.85 28.34 -9.70
CA PHE A 268 6.24 27.83 -11.02
C PHE A 268 5.30 28.31 -12.15
N GLU A 269 5.88 28.61 -13.32
CA GLU A 269 5.11 28.94 -14.52
C GLU A 269 4.64 27.70 -15.30
N ILE A 270 5.34 26.56 -15.16
CA ILE A 270 5.12 25.35 -15.97
C ILE A 270 4.42 24.26 -15.14
N GLU A 271 3.26 23.77 -15.61
CA GLU A 271 2.45 22.72 -14.95
C GLU A 271 3.30 21.50 -14.52
N ALA A 272 4.12 20.96 -15.43
CA ALA A 272 4.93 19.77 -15.18
C ALA A 272 5.98 19.98 -14.07
N GLU A 273 6.47 21.20 -13.89
CA GLU A 273 7.41 21.54 -12.82
C GLU A 273 6.69 21.73 -11.48
N ALA A 274 5.54 22.42 -11.51
CA ALA A 274 4.66 22.56 -10.35
C ALA A 274 4.20 21.19 -9.81
N ILE A 275 3.74 20.28 -10.67
CA ILE A 275 3.36 18.91 -10.29
C ILE A 275 4.53 18.21 -9.58
N LYS A 276 5.73 18.28 -10.16
CA LYS A 276 6.94 17.67 -9.60
C LYS A 276 7.33 18.29 -8.24
N ALA A 277 7.18 19.60 -8.07
CA ALA A 277 7.45 20.31 -6.82
C ALA A 277 6.40 20.01 -5.73
N VAL A 278 5.12 20.04 -6.08
CA VAL A 278 4.00 19.73 -5.17
C VAL A 278 4.06 18.27 -4.72
N LEU A 279 4.32 17.31 -5.62
CA LEU A 279 4.53 15.91 -5.23
C LEU A 279 5.76 15.75 -4.34
N LYS A 280 6.87 16.45 -4.62
CA LYS A 280 8.07 16.46 -3.75
C LYS A 280 7.78 17.02 -2.34
N ARG A 281 6.99 18.10 -2.21
CA ARG A 281 6.55 18.63 -0.90
C ARG A 281 5.54 17.70 -0.20
N ASN A 282 4.74 16.94 -0.94
CA ASN A 282 3.73 16.02 -0.41
C ASN A 282 4.15 14.54 -0.41
N LYS A 283 5.45 14.22 -0.56
CA LYS A 283 6.00 12.85 -0.66
C LYS A 283 5.59 11.86 0.44
N ASN A 284 5.17 12.37 1.62
CA ASN A 284 4.69 11.55 2.73
C ASN A 284 3.23 11.09 2.58
N VAL A 285 2.45 11.75 1.71
CA VAL A 285 1.05 11.38 1.39
C VAL A 285 1.08 10.05 0.63
N PRO A 286 0.21 9.06 0.94
CA PRO A 286 0.19 7.78 0.24
C PRO A 286 0.03 7.92 -1.27
N ALA A 287 0.79 7.15 -2.04
CA ALA A 287 0.87 7.24 -3.51
C ALA A 287 -0.49 7.15 -4.22
N GLN A 288 -1.49 6.48 -3.63
CA GLN A 288 -2.84 6.37 -4.18
C GLN A 288 -3.54 7.73 -4.38
N HIS A 289 -3.19 8.75 -3.59
CA HIS A 289 -3.77 10.11 -3.68
C HIS A 289 -2.95 11.05 -4.58
N HIS A 290 -1.80 10.62 -5.12
CA HIS A 290 -0.95 11.48 -5.95
C HIS A 290 -1.65 11.91 -7.25
N GLY A 291 -2.51 11.07 -7.81
CA GLY A 291 -3.35 11.43 -8.96
C GLY A 291 -4.39 12.53 -8.66
N ALA A 292 -4.87 12.62 -7.42
CA ALA A 292 -5.73 13.72 -7.00
C ALA A 292 -4.93 15.03 -6.86
N ILE A 293 -3.72 14.96 -6.28
CA ILE A 293 -2.77 16.09 -6.22
C ILE A 293 -2.46 16.61 -7.64
N GLU A 294 -2.12 15.73 -8.58
CA GLU A 294 -1.91 16.10 -9.99
C GLU A 294 -3.12 16.82 -10.60
N LYS A 295 -4.34 16.28 -10.40
CA LYS A 295 -5.55 16.90 -10.95
C LYS A 295 -5.79 18.30 -10.37
N LEU A 296 -5.63 18.49 -9.06
CA LEU A 296 -5.80 19.80 -8.43
C LEU A 296 -4.83 20.86 -8.99
N VAL A 297 -3.59 20.47 -9.30
CA VAL A 297 -2.62 21.36 -9.95
C VAL A 297 -3.07 21.70 -11.38
N ARG A 298 -3.52 20.70 -12.17
CA ARG A 298 -4.01 20.91 -13.54
C ARG A 298 -5.23 21.82 -13.59
N ASP A 299 -6.23 21.56 -12.75
CA ASP A 299 -7.46 22.34 -12.69
C ASP A 299 -7.16 23.82 -12.39
N HIS A 300 -6.21 24.09 -11.47
CA HIS A 300 -5.74 25.46 -11.18
C HIS A 300 -5.07 26.16 -12.38
N TYR A 301 -4.19 25.48 -13.14
CA TYR A 301 -3.62 26.08 -14.36
C TYR A 301 -4.68 26.35 -15.43
N VAL A 302 -5.67 25.45 -15.58
CA VAL A 302 -6.80 25.63 -16.50
C VAL A 302 -7.70 26.81 -16.10
N GLU A 303 -7.86 27.09 -14.80
CA GLU A 303 -8.54 28.29 -14.32
C GLU A 303 -7.71 29.55 -14.54
N LYS A 304 -6.41 29.53 -14.20
CA LYS A 304 -5.45 30.62 -14.43
C LYS A 304 -5.40 31.05 -15.90
N GLU A 305 -5.42 30.09 -16.83
CA GLU A 305 -5.51 30.37 -18.27
C GLU A 305 -6.84 31.02 -18.69
N LYS A 306 -7.98 30.64 -18.10
CA LYS A 306 -9.28 31.25 -18.40
C LYS A 306 -9.32 32.69 -17.91
N SER A 307 -8.85 32.95 -16.70
CA SER A 307 -8.77 34.30 -16.12
C SER A 307 -7.79 35.22 -16.86
N ALA A 308 -6.77 34.67 -17.53
CA ALA A 308 -5.85 35.43 -18.39
C ALA A 308 -6.38 35.68 -19.82
N LYS A 309 -7.56 35.15 -20.17
CA LYS A 309 -8.20 35.24 -21.49
C LYS A 309 -9.57 35.94 -21.46
N SER A 310 -9.92 36.56 -20.32
CA SER A 310 -11.17 37.25 -20.04
C SER A 310 -10.95 38.71 -19.61
#